data_AF-A0A2A4ZBR6-F1
#
_entry.id   AF-A0A2A4ZBR6-F1
#
_cell.length_a   1.000
_cell.length_b   1.000
_cell.length_c   1.000
_cell.angle_alpha   90.00
_cell.angle_beta   90.00
_cell.angle_gamma   90.00
#
_symmetry.space_group_name_H-M   'P 1'
#
loop_
_entity.id
_entity.type
_entity.pdbx_description
1 polymer ?
#
loop_
_entity_poly.entity_id
_entity_poly.type
_entity_poly.pdbx_seq_one_letter_code
_entity_poly.pdbx_strand_id
1 'polypeptide(L)' 'MTYRRRIFFTDKQKSEIWDRWQRGESMSSIGRGFDRASSSIY' A
#
# COMPACT_ATOMS: atom_id res chain seq x y z
N MET A 1 -17.27 -3.91 -18.02
CA MET A 1 -16.66 -4.28 -16.71
C MET A 1 -15.21 -3.83 -16.72
N THR A 2 -14.87 -2.75 -16.02
CA THR A 2 -13.47 -2.29 -15.91
C THR A 2 -12.80 -3.06 -14.79
N TYR A 3 -11.99 -4.07 -15.14
CA TYR A 3 -11.22 -4.81 -14.15
C TYR A 3 -10.10 -3.90 -13.63
N ARG A 4 -10.13 -3.58 -12.32
CA ARG A 4 -8.96 -2.97 -11.68
C ARG A 4 -7.81 -3.97 -11.77
N ARG A 5 -6.74 -3.57 -12.47
CA ARG A 5 -5.53 -4.39 -12.55
C ARG A 5 -4.99 -4.59 -11.15
N ARG A 6 -4.77 -5.84 -10.75
CA ARG A 6 -4.10 -6.19 -9.51
C ARG A 6 -2.63 -5.80 -9.66
N ILE A 7 -2.19 -4.78 -8.93
CA ILE A 7 -0.80 -4.32 -9.00
C ILE A 7 -0.09 -4.85 -7.76
N PHE A 8 0.91 -5.70 -7.98
CA PHE A 8 1.78 -6.18 -6.91
C PHE A 8 2.74 -5.08 -6.48
N PHE A 9 2.99 -4.97 -5.18
CA PHE A 9 4.04 -4.09 -4.69
C PHE A 9 5.40 -4.68 -5.07
N THR A 10 6.30 -3.82 -5.53
CA THR A 10 7.71 -4.19 -5.68
C THR A 10 8.31 -4.41 -4.30
N ASP A 11 9.42 -5.15 -4.19
CA ASP A 11 10.02 -5.43 -2.88
C ASP A 11 10.49 -4.16 -2.16
N LYS A 12 10.88 -3.13 -2.92
CA LYS A 12 11.16 -1.79 -2.37
C LYS A 12 9.92 -1.15 -1.75
N GLN A 13 8.76 -1.23 -2.43
CA GLN A 13 7.50 -0.71 -1.89
C GLN A 13 7.05 -1.49 -0.66
N LYS A 14 7.21 -2.82 -0.64
CA LYS A 14 6.91 -3.65 0.54
C LYS A 14 7.78 -3.25 1.74
N SER A 15 9.07 -3.03 1.52
CA SER A 15 9.99 -2.59 2.58
C SER A 15 9.61 -1.21 3.13
N GLU A 16 9.21 -0.29 2.26
CA GLU A 16 8.79 1.04 2.67
C GLU A 16 7.45 1.02 3.44
N ILE A 17 6.51 0.17 3.01
CA ILE A 17 5.26 -0.10 3.74
C ILE A 17 5.55 -0.68 5.12
N TRP A 18 6.45 -1.67 5.21
CA TRP A 18 6.82 -2.31 6.47
C TRP A 18 7.49 -1.34 7.45
N ASP A 19 8.40 -0.49 6.96
CA ASP A 19 9.08 0.51 7.76
C ASP A 19 8.11 1.55 8.34
N ARG A 20 7.18 2.06 7.52
CA ARG A 20 6.12 2.98 7.97
C ARG A 20 5.14 2.34 8.94
N TRP A 21 4.78 1.08 8.71
CA TRP A 21 3.94 0.32 9.64
C TRP A 21 4.62 0.13 10.99
N GLN A 22 5.92 -0.20 10.99
CA GLN A 22 6.70 -0.33 12.22
C GLN A 22 6.84 1.01 12.98
N ARG A 23 6.84 2.13 12.26
CA ARG A 23 6.80 3.49 12.84
C ARG A 23 5.43 3.85 13.44
N GLY A 24 4.42 3.00 13.31
CA GLY A 24 3.08 3.20 13.86
C GLY A 24 2.09 3.88 12.90
N GLU A 25 2.43 4.01 11.61
CA GLU A 25 1.46 4.51 10.64
C GLU A 25 0.37 3.48 10.35
N SER A 26 -0.88 3.95 10.25
CA SER A 26 -2.01 3.10 9.85
C SER A 26 -1.88 2.68 8.38
N MET A 27 -2.29 1.45 8.05
CA MET A 27 -2.31 0.94 6.67
C MET A 27 -3.07 1.86 5.70
N SER A 28 -4.11 2.54 6.19
CA SER A 28 -4.87 3.55 5.43
C SER A 28 -4.05 4.80 5.08
N SER A 29 -3.22 5.31 6.00
CA SER A 29 -2.31 6.42 5.72
C SER A 29 -1.21 6.02 4.76
N ILE A 30 -0.62 4.84 4.96
CA ILE A 30 0.42 4.30 4.08
C ILE A 30 -0.14 4.17 2.66
N GLY A 31 -1.37 3.67 2.50
CA GLY A 31 -2.01 3.55 1.18
C GLY A 31 -2.26 4.84 0.44
N ARG A 32 -2.64 5.91 1.15
CA ARG A 32 -2.72 7.24 0.55
C ARG A 32 -1.37 7.71 0.03
N GLY A 33 -0.27 7.41 0.74
CA GLY A 33 1.08 7.75 0.30
C GLY A 33 1.51 7.08 -1.00
N PHE A 34 0.90 5.94 -1.36
CA PHE A 34 1.14 5.24 -2.63
C PHE A 34 0.08 5.55 -3.70
N ASP A 35 -0.75 6.59 -3.50
CA ASP A 35 -1.89 6.94 -4.36
C ASP A 35 -2.85 5.73 -4.58
N ARG A 36 -2.94 4.87 -3.57
CA ARG A 36 -3.74 3.64 -3.63
C ARG A 36 -4.92 3.72 -2.70
N ALA A 37 -6.09 3.32 -3.22
CA ALA A 37 -7.24 3.02 -2.38
C ALA A 37 -6.83 1.96 -1.34
N SER A 38 -7.12 2.22 -0.06
CA SER A 38 -6.79 1.34 1.08
C SER A 38 -7.22 -0.11 0.87
N SER A 39 -8.24 -0.34 0.03
CA SER A 39 -8.72 -1.64 -0.42
C SER A 39 -7.68 -2.51 -1.16
N SER A 40 -6.55 -1.95 -1.58
CA SER A 40 -5.46 -2.69 -2.25
C SER A 40 -4.29 -3.04 -1.32
N ILE A 41 -4.34 -2.61 -0.06
CA ILE A 41 -3.30 -2.88 0.97
C ILE A 41 -3.76 -3.94 1.97
N TYR A 42 -5.08 -4.12 2.14
CA TYR A 42 -5.67 -5.26 2.83
C TYR A 42 -5.47 -6.57 2.05
#